data_AF-A0A963Q7X2-F1
#
_entry.id   AF-A0A963Q7X2-F1
#
_cell.length_a   1.000
_cell.length_b   1.000
_cell.length_c   1.000
_cell.angle_alpha   90.00
_cell.angle_beta   90.00
_cell.angle_gamma   90.00
#
_symmetry.space_group_name_H-M   'P 1'
#
loop_
_entity.id
_entity.type
_entity.pdbx_description
1 polymer ?
#
loop_
_entity_poly.entity_id
_entity_poly.type
_entity_poly.pdbx_seq_one_letter_code
_entity_poly.pdbx_strand_id
1 'polypeptide(L)' 'MVPHLVTALTGPINELEQRVLDSMPAIERWFRLEWMEHTPPFYSSVDIRNAGFKLAPVDTNLYPSGWQNLTPA' A
#
# COMPACT_ATOMS: atom_id res chain seq x y z
N MET A 1 -9.85 19.37 -4.67
CA MET A 1 -10.08 18.37 -5.75
C MET A 1 -9.08 17.24 -5.53
N VAL A 2 -9.49 15.98 -5.70
CA VAL A 2 -8.62 14.80 -5.51
C VAL A 2 -8.57 13.95 -6.79
N PRO A 3 -7.54 13.11 -6.99
CA PRO A 3 -7.49 12.22 -8.14
C PRO A 3 -8.63 11.21 -8.15
N HIS A 4 -9.21 10.94 -9.32
CA HIS A 4 -10.21 9.90 -9.54
C HIS A 4 -9.76 8.96 -10.66
N LEU A 5 -10.14 7.68 -10.57
CA LEU A 5 -9.93 6.74 -11.66
C LEU A 5 -10.81 7.13 -12.85
N VAL A 6 -10.20 7.20 -14.03
CA VAL A 6 -10.88 7.46 -15.31
C VAL A 6 -11.18 6.15 -16.07
N THR A 7 -11.24 5.04 -15.34
CA THR A 7 -11.57 3.70 -15.87
C THR A 7 -12.82 3.15 -15.20
N ALA A 8 -13.67 2.47 -15.97
CA ALA A 8 -14.81 1.74 -15.44
C ALA A 8 -14.43 0.32 -14.94
N LEU A 9 -13.21 -0.14 -15.22
CA LEU A 9 -12.76 -1.48 -14.86
C LEU A 9 -12.23 -1.52 -13.42
N THR A 10 -13.13 -1.66 -12.45
CA THR A 10 -12.80 -1.69 -11.02
C THR A 10 -13.11 -3.03 -10.33
N GLY A 11 -13.54 -4.06 -11.07
CA GLY A 11 -13.85 -5.37 -10.50
C GLY A 11 -12.69 -5.97 -9.68
N PRO A 12 -11.48 -6.14 -10.27
CA PRO A 12 -10.36 -6.73 -9.55
C PRO A 12 -9.88 -5.91 -8.35
N ILE A 13 -9.95 -4.57 -8.39
CA ILE A 13 -9.59 -3.75 -7.22
C ILE A 13 -10.61 -3.92 -6.09
N ASN A 14 -11.91 -3.96 -6.40
CA ASN A 14 -12.95 -4.17 -5.40
C ASN A 14 -12.81 -5.55 -4.74
N GLU A 15 -12.50 -6.60 -5.52
CA GLU A 15 -12.24 -7.94 -4.98
C GLU A 15 -11.01 -7.97 -4.07
N LEU A 16 -9.93 -7.29 -4.45
CA LEU A 16 -8.73 -7.16 -3.60
C LEU A 16 -9.06 -6.44 -2.29
N GLU A 17 -9.76 -5.31 -2.36
CA GLU A 17 -10.19 -4.54 -1.20
C GLU A 17 -11.04 -5.39 -0.25
N GLN A 18 -12.07 -6.07 -0.78
CA GLN A 18 -12.93 -6.94 0.01
C GLN A 18 -12.12 -8.04 0.70
N ARG A 19 -11.19 -8.69 -0.02
CA ARG A 19 -10.35 -9.74 0.56
C ARG A 19 -9.45 -9.22 1.68
N VAL A 20 -8.90 -8.01 1.53
CA VAL A 20 -8.08 -7.38 2.57
C VAL A 20 -8.93 -7.08 3.81
N LEU A 21 -10.13 -6.55 3.65
CA LEU A 21 -11.05 -6.26 4.75
C LEU A 21 -11.47 -7.54 5.49
N ASP A 22 -11.87 -8.58 4.76
CA ASP A 22 -12.30 -9.86 5.35
C ASP A 22 -11.15 -10.58 6.07
N SER A 23 -9.91 -10.36 5.63
CA SER A 23 -8.72 -11.03 6.16
C SER A 23 -7.91 -10.17 7.13
N MET A 24 -8.41 -8.99 7.53
CA MET A 24 -7.64 -7.97 8.25
C MET A 24 -6.92 -8.52 9.50
N PRO A 25 -7.56 -9.26 10.43
CA PRO A 25 -6.86 -9.78 11.61
C PRO A 25 -5.72 -10.77 11.25
N ALA A 26 -5.91 -11.54 10.18
CA ALA A 26 -4.93 -12.52 9.72
C ALA A 26 -3.71 -11.83 9.07
N ILE A 27 -3.95 -10.82 8.23
CA ILE A 27 -2.90 -10.01 7.59
C ILE A 27 -2.07 -9.29 8.66
N GLU A 28 -2.73 -8.65 9.62
CA GLU A 28 -2.08 -7.95 10.73
C GLU A 28 -1.23 -8.88 11.61
N ARG A 29 -1.75 -10.09 11.90
CA ARG A 29 -0.99 -11.10 12.63
C ARG A 29 0.22 -11.56 11.83
N TRP A 30 0.06 -11.79 10.53
CA TRP A 30 1.14 -12.21 9.66
C TRP A 30 2.27 -11.18 9.65
N PHE A 31 1.96 -9.89 9.42
CA PHE A 31 2.97 -8.83 9.46
C PHE A 31 3.73 -8.77 10.79
N ARG A 32 3.04 -8.89 11.94
CA ARG A 32 3.72 -8.91 13.24
C ARG A 32 4.73 -10.05 13.38
N LEU A 33 4.41 -11.23 12.86
CA LEU A 33 5.31 -12.38 12.88
C LEU A 33 6.51 -12.18 11.93
N GLU A 34 6.28 -11.65 10.73
CA GLU A 34 7.36 -11.34 9.79
C GLU A 34 8.35 -10.33 10.40
N TRP A 35 7.87 -9.32 11.12
CA TRP A 35 8.72 -8.33 11.77
C TRP A 35 9.48 -8.84 13.00
N MET A 36 9.11 -10.00 13.55
CA MET A 36 9.91 -10.66 14.60
C MET A 36 11.16 -11.31 14.01
N GLU A 37 11.06 -11.86 12.79
CA GLU A 37 12.16 -12.53 12.09
C GLU A 37 12.99 -11.56 11.23
N HIS A 38 12.38 -10.46 10.78
CA HIS A 38 12.98 -9.50 9.88
C HIS A 38 12.92 -8.08 10.47
N THR A 39 14.09 -7.49 10.74
CA THR A 39 14.13 -6.08 11.16
C THR A 39 13.75 -5.17 9.99
N PRO A 40 12.71 -4.33 10.10
CA PRO A 40 12.35 -3.39 9.05
C PRO A 40 13.42 -2.29 8.91
N PRO A 41 13.55 -1.65 7.73
CA PRO A 41 14.40 -0.47 7.59
C PRO A 41 13.89 0.67 8.50
N PHE A 42 14.78 1.60 8.85
CA PHE A 42 14.43 2.74 9.70
C PHE A 42 13.31 3.60 9.10
N TYR A 43 13.34 3.78 7.77
CA TYR A 43 12.28 4.39 6.98
C TYR A 43 12.24 3.78 5.57
N SER A 44 11.16 4.04 4.83
CA SER A 44 11.09 3.85 3.38
C SER A 44 9.94 4.66 2.79
N SER A 45 9.97 4.89 1.48
CA SER A 45 8.79 5.22 0.70
C SER A 45 8.54 4.13 -0.35
N VAL A 46 7.28 3.92 -0.73
CA VAL A 46 6.89 2.96 -1.76
C VAL A 46 5.92 3.64 -2.71
N ASP A 47 6.26 3.65 -4.00
CA ASP A 47 5.37 4.16 -5.04
C ASP A 47 4.39 3.06 -5.46
N ILE A 48 3.11 3.40 -5.51
CA ILE A 48 2.04 2.47 -5.90
C ILE A 48 1.33 2.98 -7.15
N ARG A 49 0.99 2.06 -8.06
CA ARG A 49 0.10 2.35 -9.20
C ARG A 49 -1.19 1.55 -9.09
N ASN A 50 -2.32 2.25 -9.21
CA ASN A 50 -3.64 1.65 -9.34
C ASN A 50 -4.13 1.78 -10.79
N ALA A 51 -4.26 0.64 -11.48
CA ALA A 51 -4.76 0.56 -12.85
C ALA A 51 -6.23 0.10 -12.94
N GLY A 52 -6.94 -0.02 -11.81
CA GLY A 52 -8.30 -0.58 -11.72
C GLY A 52 -8.34 -2.11 -11.77
N PHE A 53 -7.55 -2.72 -12.67
CA PHE A 53 -7.40 -4.18 -12.74
C PHE A 53 -6.21 -4.73 -11.92
N LYS A 54 -5.33 -3.85 -11.45
CA LYS A 54 -4.14 -4.23 -10.66
C LYS A 54 -3.70 -3.06 -9.77
N LEU A 55 -3.35 -3.39 -8.53
CA LEU A 55 -2.62 -2.53 -7.61
C LEU A 55 -1.22 -3.12 -7.41
N ALA A 56 -0.17 -2.34 -7.61
CA ALA A 56 1.20 -2.85 -7.48
C ALA A 56 2.18 -1.78 -7.00
N PRO A 57 3.18 -2.17 -6.18
CA PRO A 57 4.35 -1.34 -5.96
C PRO A 57 5.19 -1.25 -7.24
N VAL A 58 5.75 -0.09 -7.53
CA VAL A 58 6.61 0.14 -8.70
C VAL A 58 7.98 0.71 -8.37
N ASP A 59 8.16 1.24 -7.16
CA ASP A 59 9.44 1.67 -6.60
C ASP A 59 9.44 1.51 -5.08
N THR A 60 10.60 1.19 -4.50
CA THR A 60 10.84 1.18 -3.06
C THR A 60 12.13 1.94 -2.78
N ASN A 61 12.03 3.07 -2.09
CA ASN A 61 13.17 3.93 -1.79
C ASN A 61 13.52 3.86 -0.30
N LEU A 62 14.74 3.40 -0.01
CA LEU A 62 15.29 3.35 1.35
C LEU A 62 15.93 4.68 1.80
N TYR A 63 15.91 5.73 0.96
CA TYR A 63 16.39 7.09 1.23
C TYR A 63 15.41 8.14 0.69
N PRO A 64 14.17 8.19 1.21
CA PRO A 64 13.17 9.13 0.72
C PRO A 64 13.52 10.59 1.06
N SER A 65 13.22 11.51 0.13
CA SER A 65 13.53 12.94 0.25
C SER A 65 12.29 13.85 0.27
N GLY A 66 11.08 13.29 0.27
CA GLY A 66 9.81 14.01 0.10
C GLY A 66 9.07 14.38 1.40
N TRP A 67 9.77 14.44 2.53
CA TRP A 67 9.17 14.61 3.87
C TRP A 67 8.28 15.85 4.02
N GLN A 68 8.64 16.94 3.34
CA GLN A 68 7.88 18.20 3.32
C GLN A 68 6.50 18.09 2.65
N ASN A 69 6.22 16.99 1.93
CA ASN A 69 4.93 16.75 1.29
C ASN A 69 3.94 16.01 2.20
N LEU A 70 4.36 15.56 3.39
CA LEU A 70 3.48 14.90 4.34
C LEU A 70 2.51 15.91 4.96
N THR A 71 1.28 15.46 5.21
CA THR A 71 0.30 16.26 5.95
C THR A 71 0.81 16.52 7.37
N PRO A 72 0.77 17.77 7.88
CA PRO A 72 1.07 18.06 9.28
C PRO A 72 0.17 17.25 10.22
N ALA A 73 0.71 16.88 11.38
CA ALA A 73 -0.05 16.20 12.43
C ALA A 73 -1.12 17.10 13.04
#